data_AF-A0A818Q3C5-F1
#
_entry.id   AF-A0A818Q3C5-F1
#
_cell.length_a   1.000
_cell.length_b   1.000
_cell.length_c   1.000
_cell.angle_alpha   90.00
_cell.angle_beta   90.00
_cell.angle_gamma   90.00
#
_symmetry.space_group_name_H-M   'P 1'
#
loop_
_entity.id
_entity.type
_entity.pdbx_description
1 polymer ?
#
loop_
_entity_poly.entity_id
_entity_poly.type
_entity_poly.pdbx_seq_one_letter_code
_entity_poly.pdbx_strand_id
1 'polypeptide(L)'
;MYINALAKIMACVRSQAQTTPEVILSNPWHDRGFCDPDQYQAALGRCQNGYESCDLFIKAFEQRANIEREYIMAIQNWSKMWQNEINESQEFGTNKKTWLAAIRAGEQAAYTHTDIVERIQHDVIDQMVAFKKQNYAKSIIHIRKIKEFEKDFENLQKPWLKLLSRINDAKESYHEKRRKLKRAEQAKKIIDSNTGASEEEKTEAQISVNAYARESATLRNYGNVGVFPIQVDNDDNLQHMIAKRHGYRSTFKNESERIEPGFYQVYLDTHKVKVELTATEQIGVHRYPFDNVHEKHCMILIDSSYALPLDGCRQSHVNVDPNKNEITGSIFFKGFLSRAFGGVTTYFVITFTNWIDFGVWTQGRLMNRQTTADGCSSGVYVMVLANQQQRLFSEYMDHIYTDLFIWDIFRTQVPFLILHDSKRANDIVHSIMLIVEQGGYLPKWPLANRYTNCMIGSHADIILSNLIMKHKHDLYFNMTQILEALRIVANKVQKHDSRFDPPTYIKYQYVPFDMDEYSASLTLNYAYDDWTIGNIMYAAGLIDEAQEYYNRSQWFENIFENTKKIFCPRNSTGNILCPSSEIEYLIPFDYRYTEGDA
;
A
#
# COMPACT_ATOMS: atom_id res chain seq x y z
N MET A 1 22.09 -17.84 -18.89
CA MET A 1 22.90 -16.66 -19.33
C MET A 1 22.39 -15.34 -18.75
N TYR A 2 21.07 -15.11 -18.68
CA TYR A 2 20.47 -13.88 -18.10
C TYR A 2 20.56 -13.77 -16.55
N ILE A 3 20.49 -14.89 -15.82
CA ILE A 3 20.45 -14.89 -14.34
C ILE A 3 21.82 -14.51 -13.72
N ASN A 4 22.93 -14.88 -14.35
CA ASN A 4 24.28 -14.52 -13.87
C ASN A 4 24.67 -13.06 -14.12
N ALA A 5 23.97 -12.35 -15.02
CA ALA A 5 24.15 -10.91 -15.24
C ALA A 5 23.37 -10.08 -14.21
N LEU A 6 22.15 -10.51 -13.86
CA LEU A 6 21.28 -9.85 -12.87
C LEU A 6 21.85 -9.91 -11.43
N ALA A 7 22.45 -11.04 -11.04
CA ALA A 7 23.05 -11.19 -9.71
C ALA A 7 24.26 -10.27 -9.46
N LYS A 8 24.94 -9.80 -10.52
CA LYS A 8 26.08 -8.87 -10.42
C LYS A 8 25.67 -7.39 -10.41
N ILE A 9 24.43 -7.08 -10.81
CA ILE A 9 23.91 -5.70 -10.92
C ILE A 9 23.28 -5.23 -9.60
N MET A 10 22.76 -6.14 -8.77
CA MET A 10 22.09 -5.80 -7.49
C MET A 10 23.04 -5.39 -6.35
N ALA A 11 24.37 -5.46 -6.53
CA ALA A 11 25.33 -5.02 -5.52
C ALA A 11 25.66 -3.52 -5.54
N CYS A 12 25.01 -2.71 -6.40
CA CYS A 12 25.39 -1.32 -6.64
C CYS A 12 24.23 -0.35 -6.40
N VAL A 13 23.86 -0.14 -5.14
CA VAL A 13 23.12 1.05 -4.67
C VAL A 13 24.15 2.07 -4.20
N ARG A 14 24.14 3.29 -4.77
CA ARG A 14 24.98 4.39 -4.31
C ARG A 14 24.53 4.82 -2.91
N SER A 15 25.44 4.79 -1.95
CA SER A 15 25.51 5.82 -0.92
C SER A 15 26.68 6.74 -1.27
N GLN A 16 26.39 7.96 -1.71
CA GLN A 16 27.31 9.08 -1.57
C GLN A 16 26.53 10.30 -1.10
N ALA A 17 27.19 11.03 -0.21
CA ALA A 17 26.69 12.10 0.64
C ALA A 17 25.84 13.16 -0.06
N GLN A 18 24.85 13.67 0.70
CA GLN A 18 23.99 14.83 0.44
C GLN A 18 23.22 14.81 -0.90
N THR A 19 22.31 13.87 -1.04
CA THR A 19 21.20 14.01 -2.00
C THR A 19 20.11 14.87 -1.37
N THR A 20 20.05 16.16 -1.72
CA THR A 20 18.85 16.96 -1.46
C THR A 20 17.73 16.54 -2.41
N PRO A 21 16.44 16.77 -2.08
CA PRO A 21 15.33 16.52 -2.99
C PRO A 21 15.52 17.18 -4.36
N GLU A 22 16.17 18.35 -4.44
CA GLU A 22 16.43 19.00 -5.73
C GLU A 22 17.41 18.21 -6.62
N VAL A 23 18.43 17.55 -6.04
CA VAL A 23 19.38 16.73 -6.82
C VAL A 23 18.71 15.47 -7.37
N ILE A 24 17.80 14.89 -6.58
CA ILE A 24 16.98 13.74 -6.97
C ILE A 24 16.01 14.12 -8.11
N LEU A 25 15.34 15.27 -8.00
CA LEU A 25 14.41 15.79 -9.01
C LEU A 25 15.12 16.32 -10.27
N SER A 26 16.37 16.76 -10.16
CA SER A 26 17.18 17.20 -11.31
C SER A 26 17.86 16.04 -12.05
N ASN A 27 17.81 14.82 -11.51
CA ASN A 27 18.32 13.64 -12.18
C ASN A 27 17.34 13.22 -13.29
N PRO A 28 17.71 13.33 -14.58
CA PRO A 28 16.84 12.98 -15.70
C PRO A 28 16.46 11.49 -15.75
N TRP A 29 17.04 10.67 -14.87
CA TRP A 29 16.89 9.23 -14.78
C TRP A 29 16.11 8.74 -13.54
N HIS A 30 15.61 9.64 -12.69
CA HIS A 30 14.99 9.26 -11.39
C HIS A 30 13.72 8.41 -11.53
N ASP A 31 12.91 8.64 -12.56
CA ASP A 31 11.61 7.99 -12.74
C ASP A 31 11.61 6.92 -13.86
N ARG A 32 12.79 6.52 -14.34
CA ARG A 32 12.93 5.64 -15.50
C ARG A 32 13.64 4.32 -15.15
N GLY A 33 13.03 3.21 -15.56
CA GLY A 33 13.54 1.85 -15.33
C GLY A 33 14.66 1.50 -16.31
N PHE A 34 15.51 0.53 -15.97
CA PHE A 34 16.65 0.12 -16.83
C PHE A 34 16.27 -0.18 -18.29
N CYS A 35 15.07 -0.72 -18.52
CA CYS A 35 14.57 -1.06 -19.85
C CYS A 35 14.02 0.13 -20.65
N ASP A 36 13.87 1.30 -20.02
CA ASP A 36 13.40 2.50 -20.72
C ASP A 36 14.45 2.96 -21.74
N PRO A 37 14.02 3.68 -22.80
CA PRO A 37 14.91 4.21 -23.82
C PRO A 37 16.14 4.89 -23.23
N ASP A 38 17.30 4.44 -23.70
CA ASP A 38 18.62 4.96 -23.32
C ASP A 38 19.01 4.83 -21.83
N GLN A 39 18.18 4.23 -20.97
CA GLN A 39 18.52 4.09 -19.53
C GLN A 39 19.66 3.12 -19.26
N TYR A 40 19.91 2.18 -20.18
CA TYR A 40 21.08 1.30 -20.10
C TYR A 40 22.39 2.10 -20.08
N GLN A 41 22.41 3.35 -20.56
CA GLN A 41 23.58 4.24 -20.47
C GLN A 41 24.01 4.50 -19.03
N ALA A 42 23.07 4.55 -18.07
CA ALA A 42 23.42 4.65 -16.66
C ALA A 42 24.17 3.39 -16.17
N ALA A 43 23.79 2.20 -16.65
CA ALA A 43 24.50 0.97 -16.37
C ALA A 43 25.87 0.91 -17.08
N LEU A 44 25.97 1.41 -18.31
CA LEU A 44 27.24 1.55 -19.02
C LEU A 44 28.19 2.50 -18.28
N GLY A 45 27.68 3.63 -17.77
CA GLY A 45 28.45 4.55 -16.94
C GLY A 45 28.97 3.89 -15.65
N ARG A 46 28.21 2.96 -15.06
CA ARG A 46 28.68 2.14 -13.92
C ARG A 46 29.71 1.11 -14.34
N CYS A 47 29.61 0.55 -15.54
CA CYS A 47 30.66 -0.31 -16.08
C CYS A 47 31.94 0.49 -16.32
N GLN A 48 31.85 1.72 -16.83
CA GLN A 48 32.98 2.62 -17.05
C GLN A 48 33.66 3.00 -15.74
N ASN A 49 32.89 3.47 -14.76
CA ASN A 49 33.43 4.05 -13.53
C ASN A 49 33.45 3.06 -12.34
N GLY A 50 33.08 1.80 -12.57
CA GLY A 50 32.89 0.80 -11.53
C GLY A 50 34.18 0.45 -10.78
N TYR A 51 35.32 0.50 -11.46
CA TYR A 51 36.63 0.33 -10.83
C TYR A 51 36.90 1.40 -9.78
N GLU A 52 36.79 2.68 -10.18
CA GLU A 52 36.98 3.84 -9.29
C GLU A 52 35.91 3.89 -8.19
N SER A 53 34.69 3.48 -8.51
CA SER A 53 33.59 3.41 -7.53
C SER A 53 33.87 2.36 -6.45
N CYS A 54 34.42 1.19 -6.83
CA CYS A 54 34.85 0.19 -5.86
C CYS A 54 35.96 0.74 -4.95
N ASP A 55 36.92 1.50 -5.50
CA ASP A 55 37.98 2.13 -4.70
C ASP A 55 37.41 3.11 -3.66
N LEU A 56 36.45 3.95 -4.07
CA LEU A 56 35.79 4.88 -3.15
C LEU A 56 35.01 4.16 -2.05
N PHE A 57 34.33 3.06 -2.39
CA PHE A 57 33.54 2.29 -1.44
C PHE A 57 34.41 1.51 -0.45
N ILE A 58 35.49 0.88 -0.94
CA ILE A 58 36.52 0.26 -0.10
C ILE A 58 37.09 1.30 0.88
N LYS A 59 37.45 2.49 0.37
CA LYS A 59 37.96 3.58 1.20
C LYS A 59 36.96 4.04 2.27
N ALA A 60 35.66 4.06 1.97
CA ALA A 60 34.63 4.41 2.94
C ALA A 60 34.54 3.38 4.09
N PHE A 61 34.64 2.08 3.78
CA PHE A 61 34.69 1.04 4.80
C PHE A 61 36.00 1.04 5.59
N GLU A 62 37.13 1.33 4.94
CA GLU A 62 38.42 1.54 5.62
C GLU A 62 38.33 2.71 6.61
N GLN A 63 37.69 3.82 6.20
CA GLN A 63 37.42 4.96 7.08
C GLN A 63 36.51 4.58 8.24
N ARG A 64 35.42 3.83 7.99
CA ARG A 64 34.55 3.34 9.06
C ARG A 64 35.31 2.45 10.04
N ALA A 65 36.08 1.49 9.54
CA ALA A 65 36.91 0.63 10.39
C ALA A 65 37.91 1.44 11.22
N ASN A 66 38.48 2.52 10.68
CA ASN A 66 39.35 3.41 11.44
C ASN A 66 38.61 4.15 12.56
N ILE A 67 37.40 4.67 12.30
CA ILE A 67 36.56 5.30 13.34
C ILE A 67 36.26 4.31 14.47
N GLU A 68 35.92 3.07 14.13
CA GLU A 68 35.69 2.03 15.14
C GLU A 68 36.96 1.73 15.95
N ARG A 69 38.13 1.64 15.31
CA ARG A 69 39.43 1.48 16.01
C ARG A 69 39.72 2.64 16.96
N GLU A 70 39.45 3.87 16.56
CA GLU A 70 39.60 5.05 17.43
C GLU A 70 38.65 4.99 18.63
N TYR A 71 37.40 4.58 18.42
CA TYR A 71 36.42 4.40 19.51
C TYR A 71 36.84 3.30 20.49
N ILE A 72 37.31 2.16 19.98
CA ILE A 72 37.85 1.05 20.79
C ILE A 72 39.00 1.57 21.68
N MET A 73 39.96 2.30 21.10
CA MET A 73 41.08 2.87 21.85
C MET A 73 40.60 3.86 22.92
N ALA A 74 39.64 4.71 22.59
CA ALA A 74 39.08 5.68 23.53
C ALA A 74 38.38 5.00 24.72
N ILE A 75 37.54 4.00 24.47
CA ILE A 75 36.78 3.32 25.53
C ILE A 75 37.67 2.40 26.37
N GLN A 76 38.71 1.79 25.78
CA GLN A 76 39.71 1.02 26.53
C GLN A 76 40.56 1.92 27.44
N ASN A 77 40.99 3.08 26.94
CA ASN A 77 41.71 4.06 27.76
C ASN A 77 40.83 4.60 28.89
N TRP A 78 39.56 4.92 28.61
CA TRP A 78 38.59 5.32 29.62
C TRP A 78 38.40 4.23 30.68
N SER A 79 38.17 2.98 30.26
CA SER A 79 37.95 1.83 31.15
C SER A 79 39.16 1.63 32.06
N LYS A 80 40.37 1.66 31.50
CA LYS A 80 41.63 1.52 32.25
C LYS A 80 41.85 2.65 33.26
N MET A 81 41.61 3.90 32.85
CA MET A 81 41.75 5.07 33.72
C MET A 81 40.81 4.97 34.93
N TRP A 82 39.51 4.77 34.68
CA TRP A 82 38.53 4.70 35.77
C TRP A 82 38.68 3.44 36.62
N GLN A 83 39.15 2.34 36.05
CA GLN A 83 39.46 1.13 36.81
C GLN A 83 40.53 1.39 37.87
N ASN A 84 41.56 2.18 37.55
CA ASN A 84 42.59 2.59 38.50
C ASN A 84 42.01 3.51 39.58
N GLU A 85 41.25 4.53 39.19
CA GLU A 85 40.61 5.46 40.14
C GLU A 85 39.67 4.74 41.13
N ILE A 86 38.85 3.80 40.68
CA ILE A 86 37.95 3.03 41.56
C ILE A 86 38.71 2.04 42.44
N ASN A 87 39.86 1.54 41.98
CA ASN A 87 40.72 0.68 42.78
C ASN A 87 41.36 1.47 43.93
N GLU A 88 41.74 2.73 43.69
CA GLU A 88 42.36 3.63 44.67
C GLU A 88 41.36 4.38 45.57
N SER A 89 40.08 4.43 45.18
CA SER A 89 39.04 5.14 45.94
C SER A 89 38.58 4.40 47.21
N GLN A 90 37.92 5.16 48.10
CA GLN A 90 37.29 4.64 49.32
C GLN A 90 35.90 4.01 49.09
N GLU A 91 35.43 3.94 47.84
CA GLU A 91 34.14 3.34 47.51
C GLU A 91 34.09 1.86 47.92
N PHE A 92 32.95 1.40 48.43
CA PHE A 92 32.78 0.01 48.88
C PHE A 92 31.37 -0.53 48.62
N GLY A 93 31.18 -1.83 48.82
CA GLY A 93 29.87 -2.48 48.73
C GLY A 93 29.21 -2.37 47.34
N THR A 94 27.93 -2.02 47.33
CA THR A 94 27.11 -1.97 46.10
C THR A 94 27.59 -0.89 45.13
N ASN A 95 28.01 0.29 45.62
CA ASN A 95 28.46 1.39 44.76
C ASN A 95 29.71 1.01 43.97
N LYS A 96 30.73 0.44 44.63
CA LYS A 96 31.94 -0.05 43.94
C LYS A 96 31.60 -1.12 42.91
N LYS A 97 30.68 -2.04 43.21
CA LYS A 97 30.21 -3.05 42.24
C LYS A 97 29.54 -2.42 41.03
N THR A 98 28.68 -1.42 41.21
CA THR A 98 28.01 -0.71 40.10
C THR A 98 29.01 -0.01 39.19
N TRP A 99 30.00 0.68 39.76
CA TRP A 99 31.06 1.32 38.98
C TRP A 99 31.92 0.34 38.19
N LEU A 100 32.31 -0.78 38.81
CA LEU A 100 33.04 -1.86 38.12
C LEU A 100 32.18 -2.52 37.02
N ALA A 101 30.86 -2.61 37.20
CA ALA A 101 29.96 -3.11 36.17
C ALA A 101 29.88 -2.17 34.97
N ALA A 102 29.89 -0.84 35.19
CA ALA A 102 29.93 0.15 34.12
C ALA A 102 31.24 0.06 33.30
N ILE A 103 32.39 -0.15 33.97
CA ILE A 103 33.67 -0.39 33.30
C ILE A 103 33.62 -1.66 32.46
N ARG A 104 33.12 -2.76 33.04
CA ARG A 104 32.99 -4.04 32.33
C ARG A 104 32.08 -3.92 31.10
N ALA A 105 31.03 -3.11 31.18
CA ALA A 105 30.18 -2.80 30.03
C ALA A 105 30.95 -2.05 28.94
N GLY A 106 31.82 -1.10 29.31
CA GLY A 106 32.73 -0.42 28.39
C GLY A 106 33.73 -1.37 27.71
N GLU A 107 34.31 -2.31 28.46
CA GLU A 107 35.19 -3.35 27.91
C GLU A 107 34.44 -4.30 26.96
N GLN A 108 33.22 -4.70 27.32
CA GLN A 108 32.38 -5.53 26.45
C GLN A 108 32.01 -4.80 25.16
N ALA A 109 31.71 -3.49 25.24
CA ALA A 109 31.51 -2.67 24.07
C ALA A 109 32.77 -2.63 23.19
N ALA A 110 33.96 -2.44 23.77
CA ALA A 110 35.22 -2.50 23.02
C ALA A 110 35.40 -3.83 22.26
N TYR A 111 35.06 -4.95 22.90
CA TYR A 111 35.09 -6.27 22.27
C TYR A 111 34.12 -6.37 21.09
N THR A 112 32.87 -5.95 21.27
CA THR A 112 31.88 -5.94 20.18
C THR A 112 32.32 -5.08 19.01
N HIS A 113 32.90 -3.90 19.27
CA HIS A 113 33.41 -3.03 18.20
C HIS A 113 34.64 -3.63 17.50
N THR A 114 35.44 -4.44 18.21
CA THR A 114 36.57 -5.18 17.61
C THR A 114 36.07 -6.21 16.60
N ASP A 115 35.04 -7.00 16.96
CA ASP A 115 34.38 -7.95 16.05
C ASP A 115 33.81 -7.23 14.80
N ILE A 116 33.20 -6.05 14.99
CA ILE A 116 32.72 -5.22 13.87
C ILE A 116 33.86 -4.84 12.92
N VAL A 117 35.02 -4.43 13.43
CA VAL A 117 36.19 -4.09 12.60
C VAL A 117 36.69 -5.31 11.83
N GLU A 118 36.79 -6.47 12.47
CA GLU A 118 37.23 -7.71 11.81
C GLU A 118 36.28 -8.11 10.68
N ARG A 119 34.97 -8.00 10.92
CA ARG A 119 33.95 -8.29 9.90
C ARG A 119 33.96 -7.26 8.77
N ILE A 120 34.11 -5.96 9.07
CA ILE A 120 34.28 -4.94 8.01
C ILE A 120 35.51 -5.25 7.15
N GLN A 121 36.61 -5.71 7.76
CA GLN A 121 37.81 -6.06 7.02
C GLN A 121 37.60 -7.30 6.14
N HIS A 122 37.16 -8.41 6.72
CA HIS A 122 37.15 -9.70 6.04
C HIS A 122 35.87 -9.99 5.25
N ASP A 123 34.70 -9.66 5.80
CA ASP A 123 33.42 -9.94 5.14
C ASP A 123 33.10 -8.90 4.07
N VAL A 124 33.65 -7.68 4.19
CA VAL A 124 33.33 -6.56 3.29
C VAL A 124 34.53 -6.14 2.46
N ILE A 125 35.59 -5.56 3.06
CA ILE A 125 36.71 -4.97 2.31
C ILE A 125 37.41 -6.02 1.43
N ASP A 126 37.79 -7.16 2.01
CA ASP A 126 38.51 -8.21 1.27
C ASP A 126 37.66 -8.79 0.13
N GLN A 127 36.36 -8.99 0.37
CA GLN A 127 35.42 -9.43 -0.67
C GLN A 127 35.26 -8.38 -1.78
N MET A 128 35.20 -7.10 -1.43
CA MET A 128 35.12 -6.01 -2.41
C MET A 128 36.39 -5.88 -3.25
N VAL A 129 37.57 -6.07 -2.64
CA VAL A 129 38.85 -6.10 -3.37
C VAL A 129 38.88 -7.28 -4.35
N ALA A 130 38.45 -8.46 -3.92
CA ALA A 130 38.35 -9.64 -4.77
C ALA A 130 37.34 -9.43 -5.91
N PHE A 131 36.15 -8.90 -5.60
CA PHE A 131 35.12 -8.54 -6.57
C PHE A 131 35.65 -7.55 -7.62
N LYS A 132 36.34 -6.49 -7.17
CA LYS A 132 36.93 -5.47 -8.04
C LYS A 132 37.90 -6.10 -9.04
N LYS A 133 38.79 -6.98 -8.55
CA LYS A 133 39.79 -7.67 -9.38
C LYS A 133 39.17 -8.64 -10.39
N GLN A 134 38.09 -9.32 -10.00
CA GLN A 134 37.42 -10.31 -10.86
C GLN A 134 36.53 -9.68 -11.94
N ASN A 135 35.93 -8.51 -11.66
CA ASN A 135 34.90 -7.93 -12.52
C ASN A 135 35.37 -6.73 -13.35
N TYR A 136 36.50 -6.10 -13.02
CA TYR A 136 37.02 -4.95 -13.76
C TYR A 136 38.47 -5.20 -14.24
N ALA A 137 38.67 -5.20 -15.56
CA ALA A 137 39.97 -5.41 -16.20
C ALA A 137 40.75 -4.10 -16.41
N LYS A 138 42.09 -4.18 -16.63
CA LYS A 138 42.91 -2.99 -16.92
C LYS A 138 42.51 -2.33 -18.25
N SER A 139 42.06 -1.08 -18.16
CA SER A 139 41.98 -0.01 -19.18
C SER A 139 41.43 -0.39 -20.56
N ILE A 140 42.23 -0.88 -21.50
CA ILE A 140 41.86 -0.90 -22.94
C ILE A 140 40.83 -2.00 -23.27
N ILE A 141 40.96 -3.19 -22.67
CA ILE A 141 40.05 -4.32 -22.92
C ILE A 141 38.65 -4.03 -22.35
N HIS A 142 38.60 -3.28 -21.25
CA HIS A 142 37.36 -2.90 -20.57
C HIS A 142 36.56 -1.88 -21.38
N ILE A 143 37.23 -0.85 -21.90
CA ILE A 143 36.60 0.17 -22.77
C ILE A 143 36.00 -0.47 -24.03
N ARG A 144 36.69 -1.44 -24.63
CA ARG A 144 36.18 -2.15 -25.81
C ARG A 144 34.91 -2.94 -25.50
N LYS A 145 34.88 -3.68 -24.39
CA LYS A 145 33.67 -4.42 -23.96
C LYS A 145 32.49 -3.51 -23.67
N ILE A 146 32.74 -2.33 -23.10
CA ILE A 146 31.68 -1.35 -22.83
C ILE A 146 31.06 -0.84 -24.13
N LYS A 147 31.88 -0.54 -25.15
CA LYS A 147 31.37 -0.14 -26.48
C LYS A 147 30.62 -1.27 -27.18
N GLU A 148 31.04 -2.52 -26.99
CA GLU A 148 30.32 -3.69 -27.49
C GLU A 148 28.95 -3.81 -26.79
N PHE A 149 28.89 -3.66 -25.46
CA PHE A 149 27.63 -3.64 -24.72
C PHE A 149 26.71 -2.50 -25.14
N GLU A 150 27.24 -1.29 -25.33
CA GLU A 150 26.48 -0.14 -25.81
C GLU A 150 25.78 -0.45 -27.13
N LYS A 151 26.53 -1.00 -28.09
CA LYS A 151 25.98 -1.41 -29.39
C LYS A 151 24.95 -2.53 -29.27
N ASP A 152 25.16 -3.49 -28.38
CA ASP A 152 24.21 -4.58 -28.13
C ASP A 152 22.90 -4.05 -27.54
N PHE A 153 22.97 -3.14 -26.56
CA PHE A 153 21.81 -2.50 -25.97
C PHE A 153 21.06 -1.62 -26.99
N GLU A 154 21.76 -0.82 -27.79
CA GLU A 154 21.16 -0.06 -28.88
C GLU A 154 20.38 -0.97 -29.85
N ASN A 155 20.97 -2.10 -30.22
CA ASN A 155 20.32 -3.04 -31.14
C ASN A 155 19.12 -3.74 -30.50
N LEU A 156 19.22 -4.11 -29.21
CA LEU A 156 18.13 -4.73 -28.45
C LEU A 156 16.98 -3.76 -28.18
N GLN A 157 17.25 -2.45 -28.06
CA GLN A 157 16.19 -1.45 -27.85
C GLN A 157 15.43 -1.09 -29.13
N LYS A 158 15.96 -1.33 -30.33
CA LYS A 158 15.25 -0.98 -31.59
C LYS A 158 13.83 -1.58 -31.70
N PRO A 159 13.61 -2.89 -31.45
CA PRO A 159 12.26 -3.46 -31.41
C PRO A 159 11.41 -2.88 -30.28
N TRP A 160 12.02 -2.68 -29.10
CA TRP A 160 11.35 -2.12 -27.92
C TRP A 160 10.84 -0.70 -28.14
N LEU A 161 11.64 0.17 -28.77
CA LEU A 161 11.26 1.54 -29.13
C LEU A 161 10.05 1.57 -30.05
N LYS A 162 9.95 0.61 -30.98
CA LYS A 162 8.80 0.46 -31.86
C LYS A 162 7.55 0.03 -31.08
N LEU A 163 7.67 -0.87 -30.10
CA LEU A 163 6.57 -1.27 -29.23
C LEU A 163 6.15 -0.13 -28.30
N LEU A 164 7.10 0.59 -27.71
CA LEU A 164 6.84 1.75 -26.86
C LEU A 164 6.09 2.85 -27.61
N SER A 165 6.43 3.11 -28.88
CA SER A 165 5.66 4.01 -29.73
C SER A 165 4.20 3.57 -29.83
N ARG A 166 3.94 2.28 -30.07
CA ARG A 166 2.58 1.74 -30.17
C ARG A 166 1.81 1.78 -28.86
N ILE A 167 2.50 1.52 -27.73
CA ILE A 167 1.92 1.69 -26.38
C ILE A 167 1.53 3.15 -26.15
N ASN A 168 2.39 4.09 -26.55
CA ASN A 168 2.09 5.51 -26.42
C ASN A 168 0.91 5.93 -27.31
N ASP A 169 0.81 5.41 -28.54
CA ASP A 169 -0.35 5.61 -29.42
C ASP A 169 -1.63 5.04 -28.77
N ALA A 170 -1.55 3.85 -28.16
CA ALA A 170 -2.67 3.23 -27.44
C ALA A 170 -3.08 4.02 -26.19
N LYS A 171 -2.10 4.52 -25.42
CA LYS A 171 -2.33 5.42 -24.26
C LYS A 171 -2.98 6.72 -24.70
N GLU A 172 -2.53 7.32 -25.78
CA GLU A 172 -3.12 8.54 -26.33
C GLU A 172 -4.58 8.29 -26.75
N SER A 173 -4.84 7.18 -27.44
CA SER A 173 -6.19 6.72 -27.79
C SER A 173 -7.07 6.52 -26.54
N TYR A 174 -6.55 5.89 -25.48
CA TYR A 174 -7.25 5.76 -24.20
C TYR A 174 -7.56 7.13 -23.56
N HIS A 175 -6.58 8.04 -23.49
CA HIS A 175 -6.79 9.37 -22.94
C HIS A 175 -7.76 10.21 -23.78
N GLU A 176 -7.81 10.00 -25.09
CA GLU A 176 -8.82 10.59 -25.96
C GLU A 176 -10.22 10.05 -25.64
N LYS A 177 -10.37 8.73 -25.48
CA LYS A 177 -11.62 8.11 -25.02
C LYS A 177 -12.05 8.63 -23.64
N ARG A 178 -11.12 8.81 -22.70
CA ARG A 178 -11.40 9.39 -21.37
C ARG A 178 -11.81 10.87 -21.44
N ARG A 179 -11.22 11.63 -22.37
CA ARG A 179 -11.69 13.00 -22.68
C ARG A 179 -13.11 12.98 -23.24
N LYS A 180 -13.45 12.00 -24.09
CA LYS A 180 -14.82 11.79 -24.61
C LYS A 180 -15.80 11.43 -23.48
N LEU A 181 -15.43 10.56 -22.52
CA LEU A 181 -16.23 10.30 -21.31
C LEU A 181 -16.56 11.59 -20.55
N LYS A 182 -15.52 12.38 -20.24
CA LYS A 182 -15.68 13.61 -19.45
C LYS A 182 -16.60 14.63 -20.15
N ARG A 183 -16.52 14.71 -21.48
CA ARG A 183 -17.43 15.53 -22.30
C ARG A 183 -18.85 14.98 -22.29
N ALA A 184 -19.03 13.66 -22.38
CA ALA A 184 -20.33 13.01 -22.29
C ALA A 184 -20.99 13.24 -20.91
N GLU A 185 -20.22 13.16 -19.82
CA GLU A 185 -20.70 13.46 -18.46
C GLU A 185 -21.12 14.92 -18.30
N GLN A 186 -20.36 15.87 -18.87
CA GLN A 186 -20.72 17.28 -18.87
C GLN A 186 -21.97 17.56 -19.70
N ALA A 187 -22.07 16.96 -20.90
CA ALA A 187 -23.24 17.09 -21.76
C ALA A 187 -24.49 16.54 -21.07
N LYS A 188 -24.39 15.37 -20.43
CA LYS A 188 -25.48 14.80 -19.63
C LYS A 188 -25.90 15.74 -18.50
N LYS A 189 -24.93 16.31 -17.77
CA LYS A 189 -25.23 17.26 -16.67
C LYS A 189 -25.98 18.49 -17.16
N ILE A 190 -25.67 18.99 -18.36
CA ILE A 190 -26.38 20.11 -19.00
C ILE A 190 -27.81 19.68 -19.39
N ILE A 191 -27.96 18.52 -20.02
CA ILE A 191 -29.26 17.97 -20.45
C ILE A 191 -30.16 17.71 -19.23
N ASP A 192 -29.64 17.09 -18.16
CA ASP A 192 -30.37 16.85 -16.92
C ASP A 192 -30.83 18.15 -16.24
N SER A 193 -30.06 19.23 -16.40
CA SER A 193 -30.40 20.55 -15.85
C SER A 193 -31.39 21.36 -16.70
N ASN A 194 -31.66 20.91 -17.93
CA ASN A 194 -32.59 21.57 -18.84
C ASN A 194 -34.01 21.02 -18.64
N THR A 195 -34.91 21.87 -18.13
CA THR A 195 -36.32 21.52 -17.89
C THR A 195 -37.12 21.25 -19.17
N GLY A 196 -36.60 21.60 -20.34
CA GLY A 196 -37.22 21.34 -21.65
C GLY A 196 -36.67 20.13 -22.41
N ALA A 197 -35.70 19.40 -21.85
CA ALA A 197 -35.12 18.23 -22.52
C ALA A 197 -36.07 17.03 -22.52
N SER A 198 -36.17 16.35 -23.66
CA SER A 198 -36.97 15.15 -23.84
C SER A 198 -36.37 13.93 -23.11
N GLU A 199 -37.19 12.94 -22.80
CA GLU A 199 -36.72 11.69 -22.17
C GLU A 199 -35.82 10.86 -23.11
N GLU A 200 -35.96 11.03 -24.42
CA GLU A 200 -35.12 10.39 -25.42
C GLU A 200 -33.69 10.96 -25.39
N GLU A 201 -33.55 12.29 -25.34
CA GLU A 201 -32.25 12.97 -25.18
C GLU A 201 -31.52 12.60 -23.87
N LYS A 202 -32.27 12.46 -22.77
CA LYS A 202 -31.71 12.01 -21.49
C LYS A 202 -31.23 10.56 -21.55
N THR A 203 -31.96 9.72 -22.26
CA THR A 203 -31.63 8.29 -22.44
C THR A 203 -30.39 8.13 -23.32
N GLU A 204 -30.26 8.86 -24.42
CA GLU A 204 -29.07 8.85 -25.28
C GLU A 204 -27.81 9.37 -24.57
N ALA A 205 -27.95 10.44 -23.79
CA ALA A 205 -26.86 10.97 -22.97
C ALA A 205 -26.42 9.95 -21.90
N GLN A 206 -27.37 9.22 -21.29
CA GLN A 206 -27.09 8.16 -20.33
C GLN A 206 -26.42 6.93 -20.97
N ILE A 207 -26.85 6.51 -22.17
CA ILE A 207 -26.21 5.42 -22.92
C ILE A 207 -24.78 5.80 -23.28
N SER A 208 -24.55 7.04 -23.71
CA SER A 208 -23.21 7.55 -24.03
C SER A 208 -22.29 7.56 -22.80
N VAL A 209 -22.78 8.02 -21.64
CA VAL A 209 -22.01 7.93 -20.38
C VAL A 209 -21.74 6.48 -20.00
N ASN A 210 -22.74 5.60 -20.06
CA ASN A 210 -22.60 4.19 -19.70
C ASN A 210 -21.60 3.44 -20.60
N ALA A 211 -21.53 3.79 -21.89
CA ALA A 211 -20.58 3.23 -22.84
C ALA A 211 -19.13 3.56 -22.47
N TYR A 212 -18.87 4.77 -21.95
CA TYR A 212 -17.52 5.21 -21.59
C TYR A 212 -17.18 5.02 -20.09
N ALA A 213 -18.18 4.87 -19.20
CA ALA A 213 -17.98 4.83 -17.75
C ALA A 213 -17.53 3.45 -17.23
N ARG A 214 -17.78 2.37 -17.98
CA ARG A 214 -17.34 1.00 -17.62
C ARG A 214 -15.81 0.88 -17.45
N GLU A 215 -15.03 1.82 -17.95
CA GLU A 215 -13.56 1.77 -18.00
C GLU A 215 -12.84 2.71 -17.00
N SER A 216 -13.54 3.37 -16.05
CA SER A 216 -12.91 4.39 -15.17
C SER A 216 -13.29 4.35 -13.69
N ALA A 217 -13.85 3.24 -13.20
CA ALA A 217 -14.24 3.11 -11.81
C ALA A 217 -13.03 3.28 -10.86
N THR A 218 -12.98 4.40 -10.13
CA THR A 218 -12.04 4.56 -9.01
C THR A 218 -12.60 3.82 -7.80
N LEU A 219 -11.79 2.98 -7.15
CA LEU A 219 -12.12 2.29 -5.90
C LEU A 219 -12.47 3.32 -4.81
N ARG A 220 -13.77 3.53 -4.56
CA ARG A 220 -14.26 4.38 -3.47
C ARG A 220 -15.07 3.52 -2.50
N ASN A 221 -14.52 3.30 -1.31
CA ASN A 221 -15.20 2.85 -0.10
C ASN A 221 -14.78 3.80 1.04
N TYR A 222 -15.48 3.78 2.17
CA TYR A 222 -15.21 4.65 3.33
C TYR A 222 -15.47 6.16 3.08
N GLY A 223 -14.74 7.00 3.82
CA GLY A 223 -15.02 8.42 4.04
C GLY A 223 -16.38 8.63 4.70
N ASN A 224 -16.65 7.83 5.72
CA ASN A 224 -17.90 7.84 6.46
C ASN A 224 -17.84 8.93 7.52
N VAL A 225 -18.97 9.61 7.75
CA VAL A 225 -19.11 10.71 8.73
C VAL A 225 -18.31 11.94 8.29
N GLY A 226 -18.99 12.89 7.66
CA GLY A 226 -18.38 14.15 7.23
C GLY A 226 -18.45 15.19 8.32
N VAL A 227 -17.31 15.78 8.71
CA VAL A 227 -17.25 16.88 9.68
C VAL A 227 -16.87 18.17 8.95
N PHE A 228 -17.75 19.16 8.98
CA PHE A 228 -17.61 20.39 8.20
C PHE A 228 -17.70 21.63 9.10
N PRO A 229 -16.59 22.33 9.37
CA PRO A 229 -16.62 23.62 10.02
C PRO A 229 -17.11 24.68 9.03
N ILE A 230 -18.11 25.47 9.43
CA ILE A 230 -18.74 26.48 8.58
C ILE A 230 -18.99 27.77 9.35
N GLN A 231 -19.18 28.86 8.60
CA GLN A 231 -19.75 30.10 9.12
C GLN A 231 -21.07 30.40 8.44
N VAL A 232 -22.07 30.76 9.25
CA VAL A 232 -23.40 31.12 8.76
C VAL A 232 -23.83 32.46 9.32
N ASP A 233 -24.55 33.22 8.50
CA ASP A 233 -25.09 34.53 8.89
C ASP A 233 -26.35 34.37 9.75
N ASN A 234 -27.20 33.39 9.44
CA ASN A 234 -28.46 33.10 10.13
C ASN A 234 -28.97 31.67 9.80
N ASP A 235 -30.07 31.27 10.42
CA ASP A 235 -30.68 29.95 10.24
C ASP A 235 -31.18 29.71 8.80
N ASP A 236 -31.62 30.74 8.08
CA ASP A 236 -32.05 30.61 6.67
C ASP A 236 -30.87 30.25 5.75
N ASN A 237 -29.70 30.84 6.02
CA ASN A 237 -28.46 30.52 5.32
C ASN A 237 -28.04 29.06 5.59
N LEU A 238 -28.11 28.60 6.84
CA LEU A 238 -27.85 27.21 7.21
C LEU A 238 -28.83 26.26 6.51
N GLN A 239 -30.13 26.55 6.58
CA GLN A 239 -31.20 25.79 5.94
C GLN A 239 -30.97 25.66 4.42
N HIS A 240 -30.52 26.72 3.76
CA HIS A 240 -30.18 26.68 2.33
C HIS A 240 -28.96 25.78 2.04
N MET A 241 -27.93 25.81 2.90
CA MET A 241 -26.74 24.97 2.75
C MET A 241 -27.06 23.48 2.93
N ILE A 242 -27.87 23.12 3.92
CA ILE A 242 -28.22 21.71 4.20
C ILE A 242 -29.28 21.14 3.24
N ALA A 243 -30.14 22.01 2.68
CA ALA A 243 -31.15 21.58 1.70
C ALA A 243 -30.52 21.12 0.38
N LYS A 244 -29.30 21.61 0.08
CA LYS A 244 -28.52 21.17 -1.07
C LYS A 244 -27.48 20.15 -0.61
N ARG A 245 -27.43 19.02 -1.29
CA ARG A 245 -26.41 18.02 -1.03
C ARG A 245 -25.00 18.62 -1.25
N HIS A 246 -24.23 18.73 -0.17
CA HIS A 246 -22.94 19.44 -0.12
C HIS A 246 -23.00 20.96 -0.36
N GLY A 247 -24.10 21.63 0.00
CA GLY A 247 -24.21 23.09 -0.08
C GLY A 247 -23.26 23.85 0.84
N TYR A 248 -22.63 23.15 1.78
CA TYR A 248 -21.63 23.65 2.73
C TYR A 248 -20.17 23.52 2.23
N ARG A 249 -19.93 23.25 0.94
CA ARG A 249 -18.56 23.21 0.38
C ARG A 249 -17.86 24.57 0.50
N SER A 250 -16.55 24.53 0.72
CA SER A 250 -15.68 25.70 0.63
C SER A 250 -14.67 25.55 -0.50
N THR A 251 -14.29 26.67 -1.09
CA THR A 251 -13.04 26.77 -1.85
C THR A 251 -11.84 26.85 -0.92
N PHE A 252 -10.65 26.51 -1.43
CA PHE A 252 -9.37 26.77 -0.79
C PHE A 252 -8.32 27.04 -1.87
N LYS A 253 -7.15 27.52 -1.46
CA LYS A 253 -5.99 27.72 -2.32
C LYS A 253 -4.88 26.75 -1.93
N ASN A 254 -4.13 26.24 -2.90
CA ASN A 254 -3.06 25.28 -2.62
C ASN A 254 -2.00 25.85 -1.65
N GLU A 255 -1.74 27.16 -1.70
CA GLU A 255 -0.77 27.82 -0.81
C GLU A 255 -1.23 27.87 0.66
N SER A 256 -2.52 27.65 0.94
CA SER A 256 -3.05 27.57 2.30
C SER A 256 -3.06 26.15 2.86
N GLU A 257 -2.71 25.16 2.04
CA GLU A 257 -2.65 23.74 2.40
C GLU A 257 -1.24 23.34 2.86
N ARG A 258 -1.16 22.55 3.93
CA ARG A 258 0.07 21.94 4.44
C ARG A 258 -0.19 20.49 4.81
N ILE A 259 0.68 19.60 4.33
CA ILE A 259 0.54 18.15 4.50
C ILE A 259 1.87 17.59 4.99
N GLU A 260 1.85 16.91 6.14
CA GLU A 260 3.01 16.24 6.74
C GLU A 260 2.57 14.91 7.36
N PRO A 261 3.47 13.93 7.57
CA PRO A 261 3.12 12.68 8.25
C PRO A 261 2.44 12.94 9.60
N GLY A 262 1.20 12.49 9.73
CA GLY A 262 0.38 12.68 10.95
C GLY A 262 -0.26 14.06 11.12
N PHE A 263 -0.12 14.99 10.18
CA PHE A 263 -0.74 16.32 10.28
C PHE A 263 -1.23 16.86 8.92
N TYR A 264 -2.45 17.34 8.88
CA TYR A 264 -3.05 18.01 7.73
C TYR A 264 -3.60 19.38 8.13
N GLN A 265 -3.40 20.39 7.28
CA GLN A 265 -3.94 21.72 7.47
C GLN A 265 -4.42 22.32 6.16
N VAL A 266 -5.53 23.04 6.18
CA VAL A 266 -6.01 23.86 5.06
C VAL A 266 -6.79 25.07 5.56
N TYR A 267 -6.80 26.18 4.83
CA TYR A 267 -7.70 27.31 5.10
C TYR A 267 -8.88 27.31 4.13
N LEU A 268 -10.10 27.29 4.66
CA LEU A 268 -11.35 27.26 3.89
C LEU A 268 -11.85 28.69 3.65
N ASP A 269 -11.67 29.19 2.42
CA ASP A 269 -11.91 30.59 2.05
C ASP A 269 -13.37 31.04 2.17
N THR A 270 -14.32 30.15 1.89
CA THR A 270 -15.76 30.46 1.94
C THR A 270 -16.23 30.64 3.37
N HIS A 271 -15.71 29.81 4.28
CA HIS A 271 -16.14 29.75 5.67
C HIS A 271 -15.17 30.44 6.64
N LYS A 272 -14.10 31.05 6.13
CA LYS A 272 -13.09 31.80 6.92
C LYS A 272 -12.61 31.02 8.15
N VAL A 273 -12.28 29.75 7.92
CA VAL A 273 -11.88 28.83 8.97
C VAL A 273 -10.61 28.10 8.58
N LYS A 274 -9.66 28.06 9.50
CA LYS A 274 -8.49 27.20 9.42
C LYS A 274 -8.89 25.81 9.92
N VAL A 275 -8.52 24.78 9.17
CA VAL A 275 -8.73 23.37 9.52
C VAL A 275 -7.39 22.75 9.82
N GLU A 276 -7.27 22.10 10.97
CA GLU A 276 -6.08 21.37 11.39
C GLU A 276 -6.51 20.00 11.91
N LEU A 277 -5.95 18.93 11.31
CA LEU A 277 -6.30 17.55 11.59
C LEU A 277 -5.03 16.76 11.94
N THR A 278 -5.13 15.92 12.97
CA THR A 278 -4.11 14.91 13.30
C THR A 278 -4.81 13.65 13.79
N ALA A 279 -4.08 12.55 13.94
CA ALA A 279 -4.65 11.30 14.41
C ALA A 279 -3.66 10.51 15.29
N THR A 280 -4.21 9.78 16.24
CA THR A 280 -3.55 8.62 16.86
C THR A 280 -3.95 7.35 16.10
N GLU A 281 -3.69 6.16 16.64
CA GLU A 281 -4.07 4.89 16.01
C GLU A 281 -5.59 4.74 15.80
N GLN A 282 -6.42 5.33 16.67
CA GLN A 282 -7.88 5.14 16.70
C GLN A 282 -8.67 6.45 16.86
N ILE A 283 -7.99 7.57 17.10
CA ILE A 283 -8.63 8.85 17.41
C ILE A 283 -8.21 9.90 16.40
N GLY A 284 -9.18 10.50 15.71
CA GLY A 284 -8.99 11.73 14.94
C GLY A 284 -9.12 12.95 15.86
N VAL A 285 -8.19 13.91 15.75
CA VAL A 285 -8.22 15.15 16.54
C VAL A 285 -8.26 16.33 15.59
N HIS A 286 -9.31 17.15 15.74
CA HIS A 286 -9.57 18.28 14.86
C HIS A 286 -9.50 19.59 15.65
N ARG A 287 -8.95 20.64 15.03
CA ARG A 287 -8.94 22.00 15.56
C ARG A 287 -9.41 22.98 14.49
N TYR A 288 -10.31 23.88 14.89
CA TYR A 288 -10.95 24.84 13.98
C TYR A 288 -10.84 26.29 14.49
N PRO A 289 -9.75 27.00 14.19
CA PRO A 289 -9.66 28.43 14.40
C PRO A 289 -10.53 29.17 13.35
N PHE A 290 -11.56 29.87 13.81
CA PHE A 290 -12.45 30.69 12.99
C PHE A 290 -12.02 32.16 13.04
N ASP A 291 -12.09 32.86 11.89
CA ASP A 291 -11.95 34.32 11.81
C ASP A 291 -13.32 34.99 12.01
N ASN A 292 -13.40 36.32 12.19
CA ASN A 292 -14.66 37.08 12.20
C ASN A 292 -15.77 36.56 13.16
N VAL A 293 -15.35 36.00 14.29
CA VAL A 293 -16.22 35.26 15.24
C VAL A 293 -17.30 36.10 15.93
N HIS A 294 -17.25 37.42 15.82
CA HIS A 294 -18.26 38.34 16.36
C HIS A 294 -19.36 38.71 15.35
N GLU A 295 -19.17 38.39 14.07
CA GLU A 295 -20.08 38.79 12.99
C GLU A 295 -20.96 37.64 12.48
N LYS A 296 -20.54 36.39 12.66
CA LYS A 296 -21.21 35.19 12.15
C LYS A 296 -21.24 34.07 13.17
N HIS A 297 -22.25 33.21 13.08
CA HIS A 297 -22.28 31.99 13.88
C HIS A 297 -21.24 30.99 13.35
N CYS A 298 -20.33 30.57 14.23
CA CYS A 298 -19.38 29.50 13.95
C CYS A 298 -20.06 28.17 14.26
N MET A 299 -20.14 27.29 13.26
CA MET A 299 -20.84 26.02 13.38
C MET A 299 -20.01 24.85 12.87
N ILE A 300 -20.33 23.67 13.37
CA ILE A 300 -19.73 22.43 12.93
C ILE A 300 -20.87 21.48 12.56
N LEU A 301 -20.88 21.08 11.30
CA LEU A 301 -21.85 20.12 10.78
C LEU A 301 -21.24 18.73 10.80
N ILE A 302 -22.02 17.77 11.28
CA ILE A 302 -21.70 16.35 11.28
C ILE A 302 -22.70 15.68 10.38
N ASP A 303 -22.32 15.48 9.11
CA ASP A 303 -23.12 14.76 8.13
C ASP A 303 -22.93 13.26 8.35
N SER A 304 -23.85 12.68 9.14
CA SER A 304 -23.84 11.26 9.47
C SER A 304 -24.24 10.36 8.31
N SER A 305 -24.66 10.95 7.19
CA SER A 305 -25.00 10.24 5.95
C SER A 305 -23.91 10.31 4.88
N TYR A 306 -22.81 11.04 5.15
CA TYR A 306 -21.72 11.22 4.20
C TYR A 306 -20.92 9.91 4.02
N ALA A 307 -20.62 9.60 2.75
CA ALA A 307 -19.75 8.52 2.30
C ALA A 307 -19.08 8.93 0.97
N LEU A 308 -17.89 8.38 0.66
CA LEU A 308 -17.19 8.68 -0.61
C LEU A 308 -18.00 8.29 -1.85
N PRO A 309 -18.67 7.12 -1.90
CA PRO A 309 -19.71 6.85 -2.88
C PRO A 309 -20.93 7.72 -2.60
N LEU A 310 -21.32 8.54 -3.58
CA LEU A 310 -22.46 9.44 -3.44
C LEU A 310 -23.77 8.69 -3.17
N ASP A 311 -23.94 7.45 -3.57
CA ASP A 311 -25.11 6.64 -3.22
C ASP A 311 -24.79 5.63 -2.11
N GLY A 312 -23.74 5.85 -1.32
CA GLY A 312 -23.21 4.87 -0.38
C GLY A 312 -24.08 4.63 0.85
N CYS A 313 -24.69 5.67 1.44
CA CYS A 313 -25.50 5.51 2.64
C CYS A 313 -26.77 4.67 2.36
N ARG A 314 -27.08 3.77 3.30
CA ARG A 314 -28.32 2.97 3.31
C ARG A 314 -29.13 3.21 4.59
N GLN A 315 -28.47 3.35 5.72
CA GLN A 315 -29.07 3.78 6.98
C GLN A 315 -28.08 4.69 7.72
N SER A 316 -28.59 5.66 8.46
CA SER A 316 -27.79 6.53 9.33
C SER A 316 -28.63 6.86 10.56
N HIS A 317 -27.97 6.92 11.70
CA HIS A 317 -28.56 7.30 12.98
C HIS A 317 -27.56 8.16 13.76
N VAL A 318 -28.04 9.21 14.40
CA VAL A 318 -27.27 10.04 15.33
C VAL A 318 -28.05 10.32 16.59
N ASN A 319 -27.31 10.43 17.68
CA ASN A 319 -27.77 10.82 18.99
C ASN A 319 -26.83 11.85 19.62
N VAL A 320 -27.39 12.92 20.18
CA VAL A 320 -26.70 14.02 20.85
C VAL A 320 -26.93 13.89 22.35
N ASP A 321 -25.86 13.78 23.13
CA ASP A 321 -25.88 13.88 24.59
C ASP A 321 -25.31 15.25 25.01
N PRO A 322 -26.19 16.25 25.25
CA PRO A 322 -25.75 17.60 25.60
C PRO A 322 -25.14 17.70 26.99
N ASN A 323 -25.36 16.73 27.88
CA ASN A 323 -24.74 16.75 29.20
C ASN A 323 -23.27 16.34 29.14
N LYS A 324 -22.88 15.58 28.11
CA LYS A 324 -21.52 15.11 27.87
C LYS A 324 -20.77 15.88 26.78
N ASN A 325 -21.46 16.79 26.07
CA ASN A 325 -20.95 17.39 24.83
C ASN A 325 -20.51 16.31 23.82
N GLU A 326 -21.31 15.26 23.70
CA GLU A 326 -21.00 14.05 22.95
C GLU A 326 -22.05 13.80 21.87
N ILE A 327 -21.61 13.35 20.70
CA ILE A 327 -22.47 12.92 19.61
C ILE A 327 -22.06 11.51 19.23
N THR A 328 -23.00 10.58 19.33
CA THR A 328 -22.81 9.19 18.93
C THR A 328 -23.63 8.91 17.68
N GLY A 329 -23.20 7.95 16.88
CA GLY A 329 -23.97 7.58 15.70
C GLY A 329 -23.44 6.38 14.96
N SER A 330 -24.17 6.03 13.92
CA SER A 330 -23.82 4.95 13.01
C SER A 330 -24.23 5.26 11.59
N ILE A 331 -23.50 4.70 10.64
CA ILE A 331 -23.85 4.70 9.22
C ILE A 331 -23.66 3.30 8.67
N PHE A 332 -24.74 2.73 8.13
CA PHE A 332 -24.68 1.54 7.29
C PHE A 332 -24.52 1.98 5.84
N PHE A 333 -23.39 1.62 5.23
CA PHE A 333 -23.05 2.01 3.87
C PHE A 333 -22.83 0.79 2.95
N LYS A 334 -23.13 0.98 1.67
CA LYS A 334 -22.87 0.04 0.57
C LYS A 334 -22.17 0.79 -0.57
N GLY A 335 -20.84 0.78 -0.55
CA GLY A 335 -19.95 1.33 -1.57
C GLY A 335 -19.51 0.31 -2.63
N PHE A 336 -18.46 0.60 -3.40
CA PHE A 336 -18.03 -0.21 -4.54
C PHE A 336 -17.73 -1.68 -4.17
N LEU A 337 -16.70 -1.92 -3.35
CA LEU A 337 -16.35 -3.28 -2.91
C LEU A 337 -17.32 -3.81 -1.85
N SER A 338 -17.76 -2.92 -0.95
CA SER A 338 -18.69 -3.31 0.12
C SER A 338 -20.06 -3.74 -0.37
N ARG A 339 -20.48 -3.36 -1.59
CA ARG A 339 -21.68 -3.87 -2.23
C ARG A 339 -21.62 -5.39 -2.46
N ALA A 340 -20.45 -5.94 -2.79
CA ALA A 340 -20.28 -7.36 -3.08
C ALA A 340 -20.64 -8.26 -1.89
N PHE A 341 -20.51 -7.75 -0.66
CA PHE A 341 -20.76 -8.50 0.56
C PHE A 341 -21.88 -7.89 1.43
N GLY A 342 -22.67 -6.98 0.87
CA GLY A 342 -23.88 -6.48 1.52
C GLY A 342 -23.69 -5.28 2.46
N GLY A 343 -22.56 -4.58 2.42
CA GLY A 343 -22.32 -3.33 3.16
C GLY A 343 -21.60 -3.50 4.49
N VAL A 344 -21.24 -2.37 5.10
CA VAL A 344 -20.57 -2.29 6.42
C VAL A 344 -21.27 -1.21 7.25
N THR A 345 -21.36 -1.43 8.56
CA THR A 345 -21.77 -0.39 9.51
C THR A 345 -20.54 0.19 10.18
N THR A 346 -20.44 1.52 10.16
CA THR A 346 -19.43 2.27 10.91
C THR A 346 -20.13 2.95 12.09
N TYR A 347 -19.55 2.83 13.28
CA TYR A 347 -19.98 3.53 14.48
C TYR A 347 -18.99 4.65 14.79
N PHE A 348 -19.45 5.72 15.42
CA PHE A 348 -18.59 6.84 15.78
C PHE A 348 -19.05 7.50 17.08
N VAL A 349 -18.09 8.12 17.75
CA VAL A 349 -18.32 9.04 18.87
C VAL A 349 -17.50 10.30 18.63
N ILE A 350 -18.14 11.46 18.71
CA ILE A 350 -17.51 12.78 18.60
C ILE A 350 -17.71 13.51 19.91
N THR A 351 -16.61 13.95 20.52
CA THR A 351 -16.65 14.76 21.74
C THR A 351 -16.18 16.18 21.46
N PHE A 352 -16.87 17.13 22.06
CA PHE A 352 -16.61 18.56 21.96
C PHE A 352 -16.10 19.08 23.30
N THR A 353 -15.19 20.05 23.27
CA THR A 353 -14.77 20.71 24.51
C THR A 353 -15.95 21.47 25.12
N ASN A 354 -16.66 22.25 24.30
CA ASN A 354 -17.95 22.85 24.64
C ASN A 354 -18.73 23.28 23.38
N TRP A 355 -20.05 23.41 23.48
CA TRP A 355 -20.88 24.07 22.45
C TRP A 355 -21.91 25.01 23.10
N ILE A 356 -22.42 25.96 22.31
CA ILE A 356 -23.38 26.98 22.75
C ILE A 356 -24.81 26.47 22.54
N ASP A 357 -25.07 25.90 21.37
CA ASP A 357 -26.38 25.40 20.97
C ASP A 357 -26.22 24.25 19.98
N PHE A 358 -27.28 23.47 19.78
CA PHE A 358 -27.26 22.33 18.89
C PHE A 358 -28.64 22.05 18.30
N GLY A 359 -28.63 21.27 17.23
CA GLY A 359 -29.82 20.64 16.70
C GLY A 359 -29.44 19.64 15.63
N VAL A 360 -30.46 19.06 15.02
CA VAL A 360 -30.29 18.04 13.98
C VAL A 360 -30.97 18.46 12.70
N TRP A 361 -30.65 17.80 11.61
CA TRP A 361 -31.42 17.90 10.38
C TRP A 361 -31.80 16.53 9.84
N THR A 362 -32.92 16.49 9.12
CA THR A 362 -33.34 15.33 8.33
C THR A 362 -33.98 15.81 7.04
N GLN A 363 -33.59 15.22 5.91
CA GLN A 363 -34.09 15.57 4.57
C GLN A 363 -34.00 17.07 4.29
N GLY A 364 -32.89 17.67 4.70
CA GLY A 364 -32.62 19.09 4.53
C GLY A 364 -33.49 20.02 5.39
N ARG A 365 -34.19 19.54 6.43
CA ARG A 365 -34.97 20.37 7.37
C ARG A 365 -34.28 20.42 8.74
N LEU A 366 -34.05 21.63 9.25
CA LEU A 366 -33.53 21.86 10.60
C LEU A 366 -34.57 21.54 11.68
N MET A 367 -34.10 20.95 12.78
CA MET A 367 -34.87 20.69 13.98
C MET A 367 -34.04 21.08 15.21
N ASN A 368 -34.38 22.23 15.78
CA ASN A 368 -33.61 22.84 16.86
C ASN A 368 -33.79 22.06 18.17
N ARG A 369 -32.68 21.83 18.89
CA ARG A 369 -32.62 21.13 20.19
C ARG A 369 -33.21 19.71 20.22
N GLN A 370 -33.49 19.13 19.06
CA GLN A 370 -33.72 17.70 18.96
C GLN A 370 -32.39 16.96 19.13
N THR A 371 -32.43 15.80 19.77
CA THR A 371 -31.23 15.03 20.10
C THR A 371 -30.98 13.88 19.14
N THR A 372 -31.94 13.52 18.28
CA THR A 372 -31.79 12.36 17.40
C THR A 372 -32.21 12.67 15.97
N ALA A 373 -31.54 12.04 15.00
CA ALA A 373 -31.96 12.07 13.61
C ALA A 373 -31.59 10.77 12.88
N ASP A 374 -32.45 10.41 11.92
CA ASP A 374 -32.39 9.15 11.19
C ASP A 374 -32.46 9.38 9.67
N GLY A 375 -31.81 8.49 8.92
CA GLY A 375 -31.93 8.38 7.46
C GLY A 375 -30.77 9.01 6.68
N CYS A 376 -30.65 8.67 5.40
CA CYS A 376 -29.49 9.03 4.56
C CYS A 376 -29.50 10.47 4.00
N SER A 377 -29.96 11.41 4.81
CA SER A 377 -29.92 12.85 4.59
C SER A 377 -30.07 13.55 5.94
N SER A 378 -29.33 13.06 6.93
CA SER A 378 -29.41 13.51 8.31
C SER A 378 -28.03 13.86 8.87
N GLY A 379 -28.05 14.56 9.99
CA GLY A 379 -26.85 14.90 10.73
C GLY A 379 -27.12 15.88 11.87
N VAL A 380 -26.05 16.38 12.45
CA VAL A 380 -26.08 17.26 13.63
C VAL A 380 -25.33 18.55 13.35
N TYR A 381 -25.90 19.69 13.72
CA TYR A 381 -25.18 20.95 13.77
C TYR A 381 -24.92 21.33 15.23
N VAL A 382 -23.73 21.83 15.51
CA VAL A 382 -23.38 22.43 16.80
C VAL A 382 -22.84 23.83 16.59
N MET A 383 -23.32 24.78 17.38
CA MET A 383 -22.81 26.15 17.42
C MET A 383 -21.70 26.25 18.46
N VAL A 384 -20.57 26.84 18.10
CA VAL A 384 -19.36 26.86 18.94
C VAL A 384 -18.81 28.27 19.15
N LEU A 385 -18.11 28.45 20.28
CA LEU A 385 -17.25 29.62 20.49
C LEU A 385 -15.95 29.45 19.68
N ALA A 386 -15.36 30.57 19.25
CA ALA A 386 -14.08 30.59 18.53
C ALA A 386 -13.00 29.74 19.22
N ASN A 387 -12.26 28.94 18.44
CA ASN A 387 -11.22 28.01 18.88
C ASN A 387 -11.74 26.79 19.66
N GLN A 388 -12.18 25.75 18.94
CA GLN A 388 -12.51 24.44 19.53
C GLN A 388 -11.53 23.36 19.10
N GLN A 389 -11.26 22.45 20.03
CA GLN A 389 -10.62 21.15 19.79
C GLN A 389 -11.65 20.04 19.97
N GLN A 390 -11.60 19.04 19.10
CA GLN A 390 -12.48 17.87 19.13
C GLN A 390 -11.70 16.58 19.02
N ARG A 391 -12.25 15.53 19.61
CA ARG A 391 -11.72 14.16 19.55
C ARG A 391 -12.81 13.24 19.02
N LEU A 392 -12.47 12.50 17.97
CA LEU A 392 -13.24 11.40 17.40
C LEU A 392 -12.72 10.11 18.00
N PHE A 393 -13.57 9.29 18.63
CA PHE A 393 -13.17 7.99 19.14
C PHE A 393 -13.68 6.87 18.23
N SER A 394 -12.85 5.85 18.00
CA SER A 394 -13.27 4.50 17.64
C SER A 394 -12.99 3.55 18.80
N GLU A 395 -13.87 2.57 19.03
CA GLU A 395 -13.68 1.55 20.06
C GLU A 395 -12.42 0.70 19.82
N TYR A 396 -11.73 0.37 20.91
CA TYR A 396 -10.48 -0.40 20.92
C TYR A 396 -10.75 -1.91 20.83
N MET A 397 -10.06 -2.57 19.90
CA MET A 397 -9.79 -4.01 19.90
C MET A 397 -8.27 -4.17 19.73
N ASP A 398 -7.70 -5.23 20.30
CA ASP A 398 -6.28 -5.58 20.17
C ASP A 398 -5.83 -5.55 18.70
N HIS A 399 -4.52 -5.36 18.43
CA HIS A 399 -3.91 -5.08 17.11
C HIS A 399 -4.37 -6.01 15.95
N ILE A 400 -5.60 -5.83 15.48
CA ILE A 400 -6.23 -6.55 14.38
C ILE A 400 -6.23 -5.63 13.17
N TYR A 401 -5.65 -6.13 12.08
CA TYR A 401 -5.56 -5.43 10.80
C TYR A 401 -6.60 -5.98 9.83
N THR A 402 -7.17 -5.08 9.05
CA THR A 402 -8.04 -5.40 7.92
C THR A 402 -7.63 -4.54 6.73
N ASP A 403 -8.44 -4.54 5.67
CA ASP A 403 -8.18 -3.82 4.43
C ASP A 403 -6.84 -4.27 3.83
N LEU A 404 -6.63 -5.58 3.79
CA LEU A 404 -5.39 -6.19 3.34
C LEU A 404 -5.48 -6.47 1.83
N PHE A 405 -4.79 -5.69 1.02
CA PHE A 405 -4.76 -5.83 -0.44
C PHE A 405 -3.79 -6.94 -0.82
N ILE A 406 -4.08 -8.19 -0.43
CA ILE A 406 -3.07 -9.27 -0.34
C ILE A 406 -2.39 -9.52 -1.69
N TRP A 407 -3.11 -9.42 -2.82
CA TRP A 407 -2.56 -9.52 -4.19
C TRP A 407 -1.44 -8.51 -4.52
N ASP A 408 -1.44 -7.36 -3.86
CA ASP A 408 -0.41 -6.33 -3.99
C ASP A 408 0.65 -6.45 -2.90
N ILE A 409 0.22 -6.47 -1.64
CA ILE A 409 1.11 -6.32 -0.48
C ILE A 409 2.02 -7.53 -0.27
N PHE A 410 1.70 -8.72 -0.80
CA PHE A 410 2.56 -9.89 -0.72
C PHE A 410 3.91 -9.67 -1.43
N ARG A 411 3.94 -8.80 -2.44
CA ARG A 411 5.08 -8.63 -3.36
C ARG A 411 6.23 -7.87 -2.71
N THR A 412 5.92 -6.81 -1.98
CA THR A 412 6.92 -5.86 -1.48
C THR A 412 6.65 -5.39 -0.05
N GLN A 413 5.43 -4.96 0.27
CA GLN A 413 5.12 -4.36 1.57
C GLN A 413 5.26 -5.36 2.72
N VAL A 414 4.65 -6.53 2.63
CA VAL A 414 4.74 -7.54 3.70
C VAL A 414 6.16 -8.12 3.81
N PRO A 415 6.86 -8.47 2.71
CA PRO A 415 8.28 -8.83 2.78
C PRO A 415 9.15 -7.76 3.45
N PHE A 416 8.91 -6.48 3.17
CA PHE A 416 9.60 -5.38 3.85
C PHE A 416 9.30 -5.34 5.35
N LEU A 417 8.03 -5.46 5.74
CA LEU A 417 7.64 -5.53 7.15
C LEU A 417 8.28 -6.74 7.85
N ILE A 418 8.34 -7.91 7.21
CA ILE A 418 9.00 -9.09 7.79
C ILE A 418 10.48 -8.82 8.13
N LEU A 419 11.16 -7.98 7.35
CA LEU A 419 12.57 -7.62 7.59
C LEU A 419 12.74 -6.46 8.56
N HIS A 420 11.83 -5.48 8.53
CA HIS A 420 11.97 -4.21 9.25
C HIS A 420 11.19 -4.16 10.57
N ASP A 421 9.99 -4.73 10.60
CA ASP A 421 9.06 -4.75 11.74
C ASP A 421 8.33 -6.11 11.79
N SER A 422 9.06 -7.15 12.18
CA SER A 422 8.55 -8.52 12.23
C SER A 422 7.39 -8.69 13.21
N LYS A 423 7.27 -7.82 14.23
CA LYS A 423 6.12 -7.78 15.13
C LYS A 423 4.86 -7.37 14.37
N ARG A 424 4.92 -6.27 13.61
CA ARG A 424 3.78 -5.84 12.78
C ARG A 424 3.40 -6.89 11.73
N ALA A 425 4.38 -7.55 11.13
CA ALA A 425 4.13 -8.65 10.20
C ALA A 425 3.40 -9.83 10.88
N ASN A 426 3.78 -10.15 12.12
CA ASN A 426 3.09 -11.14 12.94
C ASN A 426 1.65 -10.73 13.27
N ASP A 427 1.40 -9.47 13.64
CA ASP A 427 0.04 -9.00 13.92
C ASP A 427 -0.87 -9.08 12.68
N ILE A 428 -0.33 -8.78 11.48
CA ILE A 428 -1.04 -8.96 10.20
C ILE A 428 -1.40 -10.43 9.98
N VAL A 429 -0.44 -11.35 10.19
CA VAL A 429 -0.71 -12.79 10.05
C VAL A 429 -1.70 -13.28 11.09
N HIS A 430 -1.62 -12.82 12.33
CA HIS A 430 -2.60 -13.13 13.35
C HIS A 430 -4.01 -12.68 12.94
N SER A 431 -4.12 -11.49 12.34
CA SER A 431 -5.38 -10.97 11.79
C SER A 431 -5.93 -11.83 10.65
N ILE A 432 -5.05 -12.30 9.76
CA ILE A 432 -5.42 -13.27 8.70
C ILE A 432 -5.95 -14.56 9.31
N MET A 433 -5.33 -15.07 10.38
CA MET A 433 -5.77 -16.30 11.03
C MET A 433 -7.07 -16.14 11.81
N LEU A 434 -7.34 -14.97 12.38
CA LEU A 434 -8.66 -14.64 12.93
C LEU A 434 -9.75 -14.64 11.84
N ILE A 435 -9.43 -14.14 10.64
CA ILE A 435 -10.33 -14.24 9.48
C ILE A 435 -10.58 -15.70 9.10
N VAL A 436 -9.55 -16.55 9.13
CA VAL A 436 -9.71 -18.00 8.88
C VAL A 436 -10.60 -18.65 9.94
N GLU A 437 -10.39 -18.32 11.22
CA GLU A 437 -11.20 -18.87 12.32
C GLU A 437 -12.69 -18.54 12.17
N GLN A 438 -13.00 -17.29 11.81
CA GLN A 438 -14.37 -16.81 11.72
C GLN A 438 -15.04 -17.06 10.36
N GLY A 439 -14.25 -16.98 9.29
CA GLY A 439 -14.72 -17.05 7.90
C GLY A 439 -14.48 -18.40 7.22
N GLY A 440 -13.60 -19.24 7.78
CA GLY A 440 -13.37 -20.63 7.40
C GLY A 440 -12.21 -20.87 6.43
N TYR A 441 -11.61 -19.83 5.84
CA TYR A 441 -10.51 -19.96 4.88
C TYR A 441 -9.74 -18.64 4.69
N LEU A 442 -8.58 -18.74 4.03
CA LEU A 442 -7.69 -17.61 3.81
C LEU A 442 -8.31 -16.55 2.87
N PRO A 443 -8.12 -15.26 3.15
CA PRO A 443 -8.71 -14.20 2.33
C PRO A 443 -7.80 -13.78 1.16
N LYS A 444 -8.39 -13.40 0.02
CA LYS A 444 -7.69 -12.68 -1.09
C LYS A 444 -7.52 -11.20 -0.82
N TRP A 445 -8.58 -10.57 -0.33
CA TRP A 445 -8.64 -9.15 -0.05
C TRP A 445 -9.78 -8.89 0.93
N PRO A 446 -9.54 -9.02 2.24
CA PRO A 446 -10.53 -8.66 3.24
C PRO A 446 -10.66 -7.14 3.28
N LEU A 447 -11.90 -6.66 3.39
CA LEU A 447 -12.22 -5.24 3.59
C LEU A 447 -13.17 -5.15 4.78
N ALA A 448 -12.85 -4.30 5.75
CA ALA A 448 -13.53 -4.23 7.04
C ALA A 448 -13.68 -5.62 7.70
N ASN A 449 -14.88 -6.21 7.71
CA ASN A 449 -15.18 -7.49 8.34
C ASN A 449 -15.71 -8.54 7.35
N ARG A 450 -15.36 -8.41 6.05
CA ARG A 450 -15.89 -9.26 4.97
C ARG A 450 -14.86 -9.58 3.89
N TYR A 451 -15.09 -10.69 3.18
CA TYR A 451 -14.36 -11.07 1.97
C TYR A 451 -14.86 -10.27 0.77
N THR A 452 -13.97 -9.65 0.00
CA THR A 452 -14.34 -8.92 -1.24
C THR A 452 -14.23 -9.78 -2.49
N ASN A 453 -13.39 -10.82 -2.44
CA ASN A 453 -12.92 -11.63 -3.58
C ASN A 453 -12.30 -10.81 -4.72
N CYS A 454 -11.84 -9.60 -4.44
CA CYS A 454 -11.19 -8.79 -5.44
C CYS A 454 -9.82 -9.40 -5.80
N MET A 455 -9.50 -9.36 -7.10
CA MET A 455 -8.29 -9.93 -7.71
C MET A 455 -8.22 -11.47 -7.66
N ILE A 456 -7.03 -12.02 -7.91
CA ILE A 456 -6.78 -13.43 -8.19
C ILE A 456 -5.80 -14.05 -7.18
N GLY A 457 -5.58 -15.37 -7.27
CA GLY A 457 -4.62 -16.08 -6.42
C GLY A 457 -5.09 -16.29 -4.98
N SER A 458 -4.29 -16.98 -4.17
CA SER A 458 -4.48 -17.16 -2.73
C SER A 458 -3.27 -16.68 -1.94
N HIS A 459 -2.72 -15.52 -2.31
CA HIS A 459 -1.41 -15.03 -1.88
C HIS A 459 -1.22 -14.80 -0.36
N ALA A 460 -2.26 -15.00 0.46
CA ALA A 460 -2.10 -15.15 1.90
C ALA A 460 -1.14 -16.31 2.22
N ASP A 461 -1.13 -17.37 1.40
CA ASP A 461 -0.21 -18.50 1.47
C ASP A 461 1.26 -18.03 1.42
N ILE A 462 1.57 -17.09 0.52
CA ILE A 462 2.91 -16.54 0.32
C ILE A 462 3.34 -15.69 1.52
N ILE A 463 2.42 -14.91 2.08
CA ILE A 463 2.67 -14.11 3.29
C ILE A 463 3.02 -15.04 4.47
N LEU A 464 2.21 -16.07 4.68
CA LEU A 464 2.45 -17.09 5.71
C LEU A 464 3.80 -17.78 5.51
N SER A 465 4.08 -18.23 4.28
CA SER A 465 5.32 -18.92 3.95
C SER A 465 6.55 -18.07 4.22
N ASN A 466 6.54 -16.80 3.79
CA ASN A 466 7.65 -15.87 4.01
C ASN A 466 7.92 -15.63 5.50
N LEU A 467 6.87 -15.43 6.30
CA LEU A 467 7.03 -15.19 7.73
C LEU A 467 7.56 -16.46 8.43
N ILE A 468 6.95 -17.62 8.17
CA ILE A 468 7.36 -18.90 8.78
C ILE A 468 8.80 -19.25 8.41
N MET A 469 9.22 -19.08 7.16
CA MET A 469 10.57 -19.43 6.75
C MET A 469 11.65 -18.53 7.38
N LYS A 470 11.32 -17.27 7.70
CA LYS A 470 12.29 -16.27 8.17
C LYS A 470 12.30 -16.09 9.69
N HIS A 471 11.21 -16.39 10.39
CA HIS A 471 11.05 -16.11 11.83
C HIS A 471 10.43 -17.27 12.61
N LYS A 472 11.00 -18.48 12.48
CA LYS A 472 10.45 -19.71 13.08
C LYS A 472 10.22 -19.69 14.60
N HIS A 473 10.86 -18.79 15.35
CA HIS A 473 10.84 -18.77 16.81
C HIS A 473 9.89 -17.72 17.42
N ASP A 474 9.35 -16.80 16.61
CA ASP A 474 8.58 -15.63 17.07
C ASP A 474 7.16 -15.59 16.45
N LEU A 475 6.55 -16.76 16.27
CA LEU A 475 5.24 -16.90 15.63
C LEU A 475 4.11 -16.97 16.65
N TYR A 476 3.10 -16.11 16.52
CA TYR A 476 1.93 -16.06 17.43
C TYR A 476 0.79 -17.02 17.05
N PHE A 477 1.05 -18.05 16.24
CA PHE A 477 -0.02 -18.80 15.58
C PHE A 477 0.18 -20.33 15.59
N ASN A 478 -0.94 -21.03 15.53
CA ASN A 478 -1.00 -22.49 15.57
C ASN A 478 -0.73 -23.08 14.18
N MET A 479 0.40 -23.78 14.03
CA MET A 479 0.77 -24.44 12.77
C MET A 479 -0.30 -25.41 12.27
N THR A 480 -1.02 -26.11 13.15
CA THR A 480 -2.12 -27.00 12.74
C THR A 480 -3.24 -26.24 12.03
N GLN A 481 -3.62 -25.07 12.56
CA GLN A 481 -4.66 -24.22 11.96
C GLN A 481 -4.23 -23.70 10.59
N ILE A 482 -2.96 -23.31 10.45
CA ILE A 482 -2.40 -22.90 9.15
C ILE A 482 -2.45 -24.03 8.14
N LEU A 483 -1.96 -25.22 8.50
CA LEU A 483 -1.93 -26.37 7.61
C LEU A 483 -3.34 -26.76 7.14
N GLU A 484 -4.33 -26.69 8.04
CA GLU A 484 -5.73 -26.91 7.67
C GLU A 484 -6.25 -25.83 6.71
N ALA A 485 -5.98 -24.56 6.97
CA ALA A 485 -6.38 -23.45 6.11
C ALA A 485 -5.80 -23.57 4.69
N LEU A 486 -4.51 -23.94 4.57
CA LEU A 486 -3.85 -24.15 3.28
C LEU A 486 -4.43 -25.34 2.52
N ARG A 487 -4.74 -26.45 3.21
CA ARG A 487 -5.41 -27.60 2.58
C ARG A 487 -6.81 -27.23 2.08
N ILE A 488 -7.53 -26.37 2.80
CA ILE A 488 -8.85 -25.87 2.37
C ILE A 488 -8.70 -25.02 1.12
N VAL A 489 -7.84 -23.99 1.15
CA VAL A 489 -7.72 -23.01 0.07
C VAL A 489 -7.23 -23.65 -1.24
N ALA A 490 -6.34 -24.64 -1.14
CA ALA A 490 -5.72 -25.26 -2.29
C ALA A 490 -6.54 -26.39 -2.94
N ASN A 491 -7.58 -26.92 -2.25
CA ASN A 491 -8.25 -28.15 -2.69
C ASN A 491 -9.78 -28.12 -2.66
N LYS A 492 -10.41 -27.23 -1.88
CA LYS A 492 -11.87 -27.19 -1.75
C LYS A 492 -12.45 -25.99 -2.51
N VAL A 493 -13.75 -26.01 -2.80
CA VAL A 493 -14.46 -24.81 -3.28
C VAL A 493 -14.83 -23.96 -2.07
N GLN A 494 -14.53 -22.65 -2.11
CA GLN A 494 -14.91 -21.71 -1.05
C GLN A 494 -16.14 -20.89 -1.45
N LYS A 495 -16.92 -20.49 -0.44
CA LYS A 495 -18.13 -19.67 -0.62
C LYS A 495 -17.83 -18.31 -1.26
N HIS A 496 -16.77 -17.66 -0.78
CA HIS A 496 -16.23 -16.43 -1.36
C HIS A 496 -14.85 -16.80 -1.90
N ASP A 497 -14.84 -17.23 -3.17
CA ASP A 497 -13.71 -17.73 -3.95
C ASP A 497 -12.34 -17.16 -3.54
N SER A 498 -11.51 -17.99 -2.88
CA SER A 498 -10.08 -17.70 -2.68
C SER A 498 -9.19 -18.35 -3.74
N ARG A 499 -9.62 -19.43 -4.36
CA ARG A 499 -9.10 -19.91 -5.64
C ARG A 499 -10.31 -20.32 -6.46
N PHE A 500 -10.30 -19.94 -7.73
CA PHE A 500 -11.24 -20.38 -8.73
C PHE A 500 -11.22 -21.90 -8.80
N ASP A 501 -12.33 -22.51 -8.38
CA ASP A 501 -12.65 -23.94 -8.42
C ASP A 501 -11.41 -24.86 -8.37
N PRO A 502 -10.76 -25.03 -7.20
CA PRO A 502 -9.53 -25.82 -7.09
C PRO A 502 -9.65 -27.25 -7.65
N PRO A 503 -10.79 -27.97 -7.51
CA PRO A 503 -10.99 -29.24 -8.21
C PRO A 503 -10.78 -29.18 -9.73
N THR A 504 -11.21 -28.09 -10.39
CA THR A 504 -10.99 -27.89 -11.83
C THR A 504 -9.51 -27.65 -12.12
N TYR A 505 -8.84 -26.78 -11.36
CA TYR A 505 -7.39 -26.57 -11.50
C TYR A 505 -6.60 -27.88 -11.33
N ILE A 506 -6.95 -28.69 -10.32
CA ILE A 506 -6.32 -29.99 -10.05
C ILE A 506 -6.56 -30.99 -11.19
N LYS A 507 -7.79 -31.05 -11.72
CA LYS A 507 -8.16 -31.97 -12.81
C LYS A 507 -7.39 -31.67 -14.10
N TYR A 508 -7.32 -30.40 -14.50
CA TYR A 508 -6.74 -29.99 -15.78
C TYR A 508 -5.24 -29.67 -15.67
N GLN A 509 -4.73 -29.42 -14.47
CA GLN A 509 -3.37 -28.93 -14.23
C GLN A 509 -3.11 -27.54 -14.86
N TYR A 510 -4.16 -26.77 -15.02
CA TYR A 510 -4.21 -25.35 -15.41
C TYR A 510 -5.67 -24.90 -15.24
N VAL A 511 -5.92 -23.59 -15.22
CA VAL A 511 -7.28 -23.05 -15.26
C VAL A 511 -7.72 -22.97 -16.72
N PRO A 512 -8.82 -23.63 -17.13
CA PRO A 512 -9.28 -23.56 -18.51
C PRO A 512 -9.96 -22.22 -18.86
N PHE A 513 -9.67 -21.63 -20.02
CA PHE A 513 -10.23 -20.32 -20.40
C PHE A 513 -11.73 -20.33 -20.71
N ASP A 514 -12.27 -21.50 -21.04
CA ASP A 514 -13.71 -21.72 -21.20
C ASP A 514 -14.45 -21.85 -19.85
N MET A 515 -13.69 -21.87 -18.74
CA MET A 515 -14.21 -21.87 -17.37
C MET A 515 -13.95 -20.54 -16.65
N ASP A 516 -12.77 -19.93 -16.86
CA ASP A 516 -12.44 -18.59 -16.37
C ASP A 516 -11.59 -17.82 -17.39
N GLU A 517 -12.05 -16.64 -17.77
CA GLU A 517 -11.41 -15.83 -18.82
C GLU A 517 -9.98 -15.40 -18.46
N TYR A 518 -9.66 -15.18 -17.17
CA TYR A 518 -8.32 -14.79 -16.66
C TYR A 518 -7.40 -16.00 -16.40
N SER A 519 -7.76 -17.16 -16.95
CA SER A 519 -7.09 -18.46 -16.85
C SER A 519 -5.56 -18.46 -16.86
N ALA A 520 -4.90 -17.69 -17.74
CA ALA A 520 -3.44 -17.66 -17.79
C ALA A 520 -2.86 -17.08 -16.50
N SER A 521 -3.32 -15.89 -16.09
CA SER A 521 -2.90 -15.28 -14.83
C SER A 521 -3.23 -16.18 -13.64
N LEU A 522 -4.42 -16.77 -13.58
CA LEU A 522 -4.79 -17.68 -12.49
C LEU A 522 -3.85 -18.89 -12.39
N THR A 523 -3.54 -19.52 -13.53
CA THR A 523 -2.62 -20.68 -13.58
C THR A 523 -1.23 -20.32 -13.07
N LEU A 524 -0.68 -19.17 -13.50
CA LEU A 524 0.63 -18.71 -13.05
C LEU A 524 0.64 -18.40 -11.54
N ASN A 525 -0.42 -17.75 -11.03
CA ASN A 525 -0.52 -17.39 -9.62
C ASN A 525 -0.66 -18.64 -8.74
N TYR A 526 -1.52 -19.61 -9.11
CA TYR A 526 -1.68 -20.84 -8.33
C TYR A 526 -0.42 -21.70 -8.33
N ALA A 527 0.35 -21.72 -9.41
CA ALA A 527 1.63 -22.40 -9.44
C ALA A 527 2.61 -21.82 -8.39
N TYR A 528 2.65 -20.49 -8.25
CA TYR A 528 3.47 -19.85 -7.23
C TYR A 528 2.91 -20.06 -5.81
N ASP A 529 1.60 -19.94 -5.63
CA ASP A 529 0.93 -20.19 -4.35
C ASP A 529 1.21 -21.63 -3.89
N ASP A 530 1.08 -22.64 -4.77
CA ASP A 530 1.37 -24.04 -4.48
C ASP A 530 2.84 -24.27 -4.08
N TRP A 531 3.81 -23.61 -4.73
CA TRP A 531 5.21 -23.66 -4.29
C TRP A 531 5.36 -23.20 -2.83
N THR A 532 4.66 -22.12 -2.45
CA THR A 532 4.72 -21.60 -1.08
C THR A 532 4.01 -22.48 -0.06
N ILE A 533 2.91 -23.13 -0.43
CA ILE A 533 2.27 -24.16 0.39
C ILE A 533 3.24 -25.32 0.60
N GLY A 534 3.90 -25.79 -0.46
CA GLY A 534 4.92 -26.84 -0.39
C GLY A 534 6.02 -26.52 0.64
N ASN A 535 6.52 -25.28 0.65
CA ASN A 535 7.52 -24.84 1.63
C ASN A 535 7.02 -24.92 3.08
N ILE A 536 5.76 -24.56 3.34
CA ILE A 536 5.16 -24.64 4.67
C ILE A 536 4.99 -26.11 5.08
N MET A 537 4.45 -26.95 4.20
CA MET A 537 4.27 -28.39 4.44
C MET A 537 5.62 -29.06 4.75
N TYR A 538 6.67 -28.73 3.97
CA TYR A 538 8.03 -29.24 4.18
C TYR A 538 8.57 -28.81 5.54
N ALA A 539 8.41 -27.53 5.91
CA ALA A 539 8.85 -27.02 7.20
C ALA A 539 8.09 -27.64 8.39
N ALA A 540 6.86 -28.11 8.18
CA ALA A 540 6.08 -28.87 9.16
C ALA A 540 6.43 -30.36 9.20
N GLY A 541 7.37 -30.83 8.36
CA GLY A 541 7.76 -32.25 8.27
C GLY A 541 6.82 -33.12 7.43
N LEU A 542 5.86 -32.52 6.71
CA LEU A 542 4.92 -33.20 5.83
C LEU A 542 5.50 -33.33 4.43
N ILE A 543 6.52 -34.17 4.28
CA ILE A 543 7.35 -34.24 3.07
C ILE A 543 6.55 -34.71 1.84
N ASP A 544 5.68 -35.70 2.00
CA ASP A 544 4.88 -36.23 0.88
C ASP A 544 3.87 -35.21 0.36
N GLU A 545 3.17 -34.51 1.27
CA GLU A 545 2.26 -33.40 0.91
C GLU A 545 3.04 -32.26 0.27
N ALA A 546 4.22 -31.91 0.80
CA ALA A 546 5.07 -30.88 0.21
C ALA A 546 5.43 -31.21 -1.24
N GLN A 547 5.79 -32.47 -1.53
CA GLN A 547 6.13 -32.91 -2.89
C GLN A 547 4.94 -32.81 -3.84
N GLU A 548 3.72 -33.08 -3.38
CA GLU A 548 2.50 -32.87 -4.18
C GLU A 548 2.39 -31.40 -4.62
N TYR A 549 2.49 -30.46 -3.68
CA TYR A 549 2.41 -29.03 -3.99
C TYR A 549 3.60 -28.54 -4.83
N TYR A 550 4.81 -29.08 -4.65
CA TYR A 550 5.92 -28.80 -5.55
C TYR A 550 5.68 -29.30 -6.97
N ASN A 551 5.06 -30.46 -7.16
CA ASN A 551 4.68 -30.92 -8.49
C ASN A 551 3.62 -29.99 -9.11
N ARG A 552 2.62 -29.58 -8.34
CA ARG A 552 1.59 -28.61 -8.77
C ARG A 552 2.20 -27.26 -9.15
N SER A 553 3.24 -26.82 -8.44
CA SER A 553 3.94 -25.58 -8.77
C SER A 553 4.61 -25.55 -10.14
N GLN A 554 4.75 -26.69 -10.81
CA GLN A 554 5.29 -26.77 -12.18
C GLN A 554 4.19 -26.67 -13.25
N TRP A 555 2.92 -26.62 -12.87
CA TRP A 555 1.79 -26.58 -13.81
C TRP A 555 1.69 -25.30 -14.64
N PHE A 556 2.46 -24.26 -14.31
CA PHE A 556 2.62 -23.09 -15.20
C PHE A 556 3.17 -23.49 -16.58
N GLU A 557 3.96 -24.57 -16.67
CA GLU A 557 4.52 -25.08 -17.92
C GLU A 557 3.42 -25.59 -18.87
N ASN A 558 2.28 -26.03 -18.34
CA ASN A 558 1.19 -26.57 -19.16
C ASN A 558 0.60 -25.52 -20.09
N ILE A 559 0.69 -24.24 -19.75
CA ILE A 559 0.21 -23.13 -20.59
C ILE A 559 1.35 -22.39 -21.32
N PHE A 560 2.60 -22.84 -21.20
CA PHE A 560 3.71 -22.24 -21.92
C PHE A 560 3.72 -22.66 -23.40
N GLU A 561 3.65 -21.69 -24.31
CA GLU A 561 3.74 -21.96 -25.75
C GLU A 561 5.17 -21.76 -26.23
N ASN A 562 5.79 -22.86 -26.65
CA ASN A 562 7.22 -22.92 -26.90
C ASN A 562 7.69 -22.14 -28.14
N THR A 563 6.80 -21.88 -29.11
CA THR A 563 7.12 -21.15 -30.35
C THR A 563 7.22 -19.65 -30.09
N LYS A 564 6.21 -19.09 -29.42
CA LYS A 564 6.08 -17.67 -29.09
C LYS A 564 6.77 -17.29 -27.79
N LYS A 565 7.13 -18.27 -26.95
CA LYS A 565 7.79 -18.09 -25.64
C LYS A 565 6.97 -17.25 -24.66
N ILE A 566 5.66 -17.42 -24.69
CA ILE A 566 4.69 -16.75 -23.83
C ILE A 566 3.76 -17.76 -23.17
N PHE A 567 3.05 -17.36 -22.12
CA PHE A 567 2.06 -18.20 -21.46
C PHE A 567 0.69 -17.96 -22.07
N CYS A 568 0.15 -18.94 -22.80
CA CYS A 568 -1.14 -18.82 -23.46
C CYS A 568 -2.21 -19.65 -22.77
N PRO A 569 -3.41 -19.10 -22.53
CA PRO A 569 -4.53 -19.86 -22.01
C PRO A 569 -4.84 -21.12 -22.82
N ARG A 570 -5.32 -22.17 -22.13
CA ARG A 570 -5.86 -23.39 -22.74
C ARG A 570 -7.31 -23.61 -22.33
N ASN A 571 -8.14 -24.16 -23.20
CA ASN A 571 -9.50 -24.57 -22.81
C ASN A 571 -9.50 -25.99 -22.25
N SER A 572 -10.67 -26.45 -21.81
CA SER A 572 -10.88 -27.79 -21.24
C SER A 572 -10.61 -28.94 -22.22
N THR A 573 -10.51 -28.67 -23.52
CA THR A 573 -10.13 -29.65 -24.56
C THR A 573 -8.65 -29.56 -24.95
N GLY A 574 -7.88 -28.65 -24.37
CA GLY A 574 -6.45 -28.45 -24.61
C GLY A 574 -6.09 -27.49 -25.76
N ASN A 575 -7.08 -26.88 -26.43
CA ASN A 575 -6.85 -25.86 -27.46
C ASN A 575 -6.27 -24.60 -26.83
N ILE A 576 -5.30 -23.98 -27.52
CA ILE A 576 -4.58 -22.81 -27.02
C ILE A 576 -5.20 -21.53 -27.59
N LEU A 577 -5.41 -20.54 -26.75
CA LEU A 577 -5.83 -19.18 -27.12
C LEU A 577 -4.65 -18.22 -26.98
N CYS A 578 -3.64 -18.37 -27.84
CA CYS A 578 -2.55 -17.41 -27.91
C CYS A 578 -2.97 -16.15 -28.67
N PRO A 579 -2.45 -14.97 -28.30
CA PRO A 579 -2.61 -13.79 -29.12
C PRO A 579 -2.01 -14.01 -30.52
N SER A 580 -2.74 -13.61 -31.54
CA SER A 580 -2.49 -13.88 -32.96
C SER A 580 -1.39 -13.01 -33.57
N SER A 581 -1.11 -11.85 -32.96
CA SER A 581 -0.09 -10.89 -33.40
C SER A 581 0.48 -10.09 -32.23
N GLU A 582 1.64 -9.46 -32.43
CA GLU A 582 2.28 -8.61 -31.40
C GLU A 582 1.44 -7.41 -30.94
N ILE A 583 0.48 -6.95 -31.76
CA ILE A 583 -0.43 -5.87 -31.36
C ILE A 583 -1.32 -6.31 -30.20
N GLU A 584 -1.70 -7.58 -30.22
CA GLU A 584 -2.61 -8.15 -29.25
C GLU A 584 -1.94 -8.31 -27.87
N TYR A 585 -0.60 -8.42 -27.84
CA TYR A 585 0.21 -8.38 -26.62
C TYR A 585 0.26 -7.01 -25.95
N LEU A 586 -0.29 -5.97 -26.54
CA LEU A 586 -0.22 -4.61 -26.01
C LEU A 586 -1.60 -4.04 -25.71
N ILE A 587 -2.62 -4.90 -25.64
CA ILE A 587 -3.99 -4.49 -25.33
C ILE A 587 -4.09 -4.37 -23.81
N PRO A 588 -4.21 -3.15 -23.26
CA PRO A 588 -4.46 -2.99 -21.84
C PRO A 588 -5.81 -3.65 -21.54
N PHE A 589 -5.87 -4.49 -20.51
CA PHE A 589 -7.08 -5.23 -20.11
C PHE A 589 -7.50 -6.32 -21.11
N ASP A 590 -6.52 -7.02 -21.71
CA ASP A 590 -6.78 -8.31 -22.32
C ASP A 590 -7.39 -9.26 -21.29
N TYR A 591 -8.62 -9.71 -21.50
CA TYR A 591 -9.35 -10.53 -20.52
C TYR A 591 -8.64 -11.87 -20.20
N ARG A 592 -7.69 -12.30 -21.05
CA ARG A 592 -6.85 -13.49 -20.79
C ARG A 592 -5.87 -13.28 -19.64
N TYR A 593 -5.53 -12.03 -19.32
CA TYR A 593 -4.54 -11.66 -18.32
C TYR A 593 -5.10 -10.58 -17.39
N THR A 594 -4.99 -10.80 -16.08
CA THR A 594 -5.53 -9.86 -15.10
C THR A 594 -4.80 -8.51 -15.16
N GLU A 595 -5.52 -7.46 -15.57
CA GLU A 595 -5.06 -6.07 -15.65
C GLU A 595 -3.75 -5.87 -16.46
N GLY A 596 -3.52 -6.73 -17.44
CA GLY A 596 -2.28 -6.73 -18.21
C GLY A 596 -2.41 -7.43 -19.55
N ASP A 597 -1.26 -7.86 -20.07
CA ASP A 597 -1.09 -8.57 -21.34
C ASP A 597 -0.14 -9.79 -21.17
N ALA A 598 0.19 -10.45 -22.28
CA ALA A 598 0.77 -11.81 -22.37
C ALA A 598 2.26 -11.95 -22.04
#